data_AF-A0A5C5YSU7-F1
#
_entry.id   AF-A0A5C5YSU7-F1
#
_cell.length_a   1.000
_cell.length_b   1.000
_cell.length_c   1.000
_cell.angle_alpha   90.00
_cell.angle_beta   90.00
_cell.angle_gamma   90.00
#
_symmetry.space_group_name_H-M   'P 1'
#
loop_
_entity.id
_entity.type
_entity.pdbx_description
1 polymer ?
#
loop_
_entity_poly.entity_id
_entity_poly.type
_entity_poly.pdbx_seq_one_letter_code
_entity_poly.pdbx_strand_id
1 'polypeptide(L)'
;MAFMLEHAYNDYLSLDEVVSRLEQVFGFVNAETRGAAVGADANGNQRCYLTIADSQDHGLAYLLSQFEPDQPLFFGFVSGEHEDAAAPLVERVAKALDYELEEL
;
A
#
# COMPACT_ATOMS: atom_id res chain seq x y z
N MET A 1 -16.23 0.25 0.50
CA MET A 1 -15.64 1.50 -0.02
C MET A 1 -14.24 1.19 -0.54
N ALA A 2 -13.60 2.11 -1.27
CA ALA A 2 -12.20 1.96 -1.65
C ALA A 2 -11.48 3.31 -1.50
N PHE A 3 -10.19 3.25 -1.18
CA PHE A 3 -9.35 4.44 -1.08
C PHE A 3 -8.22 4.39 -2.10
N MET A 4 -7.92 5.55 -2.66
CA MET A 4 -6.78 5.77 -3.55
C MET A 4 -5.85 6.79 -2.91
N LEU A 5 -4.54 6.52 -2.99
CA LEU A 5 -3.51 7.46 -2.58
C LEU A 5 -2.72 7.91 -3.80
N GLU A 6 -2.71 9.22 -4.03
CA GLU A 6 -2.00 9.85 -5.14
C GLU A 6 -0.92 10.80 -4.61
N HIS A 7 0.25 10.82 -5.26
CA HIS A 7 1.31 11.75 -4.87
C HIS A 7 1.06 13.10 -5.54
N ALA A 8 1.13 14.20 -4.77
CA ALA A 8 0.75 15.55 -5.23
C ALA A 8 1.59 16.07 -6.42
N TYR A 9 2.77 15.49 -6.61
CA TYR A 9 3.63 15.71 -7.78
C TYR A 9 3.77 14.37 -8.47
N ASN A 10 3.63 14.25 -9.80
CA ASN A 10 3.70 12.98 -10.56
C ASN A 10 5.06 12.24 -10.51
N ASP A 11 5.72 12.24 -9.36
CA ASP A 11 7.00 11.68 -9.01
C ASP A 11 6.73 10.67 -7.88
N TYR A 12 6.32 9.45 -8.27
CA TYR A 12 5.94 8.41 -7.33
C TYR A 12 7.18 7.81 -6.67
N LEU A 13 7.03 7.40 -5.40
CA LEU A 13 8.12 6.79 -4.66
C LEU A 13 8.47 5.40 -5.22
N SER A 14 9.77 5.06 -5.19
CA SER A 14 10.23 3.70 -5.48
C SER A 14 9.72 2.69 -4.45
N LEU A 15 9.68 1.40 -4.80
CA LEU A 15 9.25 0.34 -3.87
C LEU A 15 10.08 0.34 -2.57
N ASP A 16 11.41 0.45 -2.69
CA ASP A 16 12.31 0.44 -1.54
C ASP A 16 12.01 1.61 -0.60
N GLU A 17 11.69 2.79 -1.16
CA GLU A 17 11.35 3.96 -0.38
C GLU A 17 9.97 3.84 0.27
N VAL A 18 8.97 3.31 -0.45
CA VAL A 18 7.64 3.01 0.11
C VAL A 18 7.76 2.06 1.29
N VAL A 19 8.46 0.93 1.11
CA VAL A 19 8.66 -0.05 2.18
C VAL A 19 9.40 0.58 3.36
N SER A 20 10.50 1.30 3.10
CA SER A 20 11.29 1.93 4.16
C SER A 20 10.50 2.96 4.98
N ARG A 21 9.66 3.78 4.33
CA ARG A 21 8.81 4.75 5.05
C ARG A 21 7.70 4.07 5.84
N LEU A 22 7.11 3.00 5.31
CA LEU A 22 6.06 2.25 5.99
C LEU A 22 6.59 1.49 7.21
N GLU A 23 7.77 0.87 7.12
CA GLU A 23 8.41 0.16 8.24
C GLU A 23 8.74 1.08 9.42
N GLN A 24 8.86 2.40 9.20
CA GLN A 24 9.05 3.37 10.29
C GLN A 24 7.76 3.62 11.09
N VAL A 25 6.60 3.31 10.53
CA VAL A 25 5.28 3.64 11.08
C VAL A 25 4.50 2.39 11.51
N PHE A 26 4.74 1.26 10.83
CA PHE A 26 3.98 0.03 10.99
C PHE A 26 4.88 -1.09 11.51
N GLY A 27 4.36 -1.89 12.44
CA GLY A 27 5.10 -3.03 13.00
C GLY A 27 5.18 -4.24 12.05
N PHE A 28 4.44 -4.23 10.94
CA PHE A 28 4.49 -5.25 9.91
C PHE A 28 4.26 -4.67 8.51
N VAL A 29 5.26 -4.83 7.65
CA VAL A 29 5.18 -4.54 6.22
C VAL A 29 5.74 -5.74 5.48
N ASN A 30 4.96 -6.32 4.58
CA ASN A 30 5.41 -7.42 3.73
C ASN A 30 5.21 -7.06 2.26
N ALA A 31 6.28 -7.07 1.49
CA ALA A 31 6.28 -6.84 0.05
C ALA A 31 6.58 -8.18 -0.66
N GLU A 32 5.53 -8.88 -1.08
CA GLU A 32 5.68 -10.17 -1.75
C GLU A 32 5.54 -10.03 -3.27
N THR A 33 6.53 -10.52 -4.01
CA THR A 33 6.43 -10.76 -5.44
C THR A 33 5.75 -12.11 -5.69
N ARG A 34 4.44 -12.12 -5.96
CA ARG A 34 3.72 -13.37 -6.24
C ARG A 34 3.94 -13.84 -7.69
N GLY A 35 4.60 -15.00 -7.82
CA GLY A 35 4.56 -15.86 -9.01
C GLY A 35 5.47 -15.42 -10.16
N ALA A 36 5.88 -16.39 -10.99
CA ALA A 36 6.80 -16.23 -12.13
C ALA A 36 6.28 -15.37 -13.30
N ALA A 37 5.32 -14.47 -13.04
CA ALA A 37 4.70 -13.57 -14.00
C ALA A 37 4.54 -12.16 -13.41
N VAL A 38 5.48 -11.73 -12.56
CA VAL A 38 5.68 -10.30 -12.33
C VAL A 38 6.32 -9.75 -13.59
N GLY A 39 5.49 -9.34 -14.56
CA GLY A 39 5.95 -8.49 -15.62
C GLY A 39 6.59 -7.27 -14.97
N ALA A 40 7.86 -7.04 -15.26
CA ALA A 40 8.42 -5.72 -15.08
C ALA A 40 7.71 -4.77 -16.04
N ASP A 41 7.53 -3.51 -15.65
CA ASP A 41 7.16 -2.48 -16.61
C ASP A 41 8.26 -2.35 -17.71
N ALA A 42 8.04 -1.46 -18.68
CA ALA A 42 9.03 -1.22 -19.74
C ALA A 42 10.41 -0.76 -19.21
N ASN A 43 10.49 -0.36 -17.94
CA ASN A 43 11.68 0.16 -17.26
C ASN A 43 12.35 -0.88 -16.34
N GLY A 44 11.81 -2.09 -16.22
CA GLY A 44 12.37 -3.13 -15.35
C GLY A 44 11.82 -3.14 -13.92
N ASN A 45 10.85 -2.28 -13.60
CA ASN A 45 10.33 -2.16 -12.25
C ASN A 45 9.29 -3.25 -11.96
N GLN A 46 9.45 -3.94 -10.83
CA GLN A 46 8.63 -5.10 -10.47
C GLN A 46 7.38 -4.69 -9.71
N ARG A 47 6.24 -5.28 -10.10
CA ARG A 47 4.99 -5.19 -9.33
C ARG A 47 5.08 -6.09 -8.10
N CYS A 48 4.57 -5.62 -6.96
CA CYS A 48 4.50 -6.45 -5.76
C CYS A 48 3.16 -6.28 -5.04
N TYR A 49 2.86 -7.21 -4.15
CA TYR A 49 1.74 -7.10 -3.22
C TYR A 49 2.26 -6.61 -1.88
N LEU A 50 1.72 -5.48 -1.42
CA LEU A 50 2.00 -4.92 -0.11
C LEU A 50 0.93 -5.38 0.87
N THR A 51 1.38 -5.92 1.99
CA THR A 51 0.56 -6.11 3.20
C THR A 51 1.09 -5.18 4.28
N ILE A 52 0.24 -4.35 4.84
CA ILE A 52 0.63 -3.33 5.84
C ILE A 52 -0.27 -3.49 7.06
N ALA A 53 0.34 -3.60 8.25
CA ALA A 53 -0.39 -3.68 9.50
C ALA A 53 0.49 -3.27 10.71
N ASP A 54 -0.13 -3.08 11.87
CA ASP A 54 0.61 -2.76 13.10
C ASP A 54 1.34 -3.97 13.71
N SER A 55 0.93 -5.20 13.39
CA SER A 55 1.57 -6.42 13.86
C SER A 55 1.39 -7.57 12.88
N GLN A 56 2.15 -8.65 13.06
CA GLN A 56 2.05 -9.84 12.22
C GLN A 56 0.73 -10.63 12.45
N ASP A 57 0.05 -10.43 13.58
CA ASP A 57 -1.22 -11.08 13.94
C ASP A 57 -2.43 -10.19 13.60
N HIS A 58 -2.28 -9.33 12.59
CA HIS A 58 -3.13 -8.18 12.25
C HIS A 58 -4.65 -8.41 12.20
N GLY A 59 -5.14 -9.65 12.19
CA GLY A 59 -6.57 -9.96 12.20
C GLY A 59 -7.28 -9.27 11.05
N LEU A 60 -8.27 -8.42 11.37
CA LEU A 60 -9.02 -7.60 10.41
C LEU A 60 -8.42 -6.20 10.17
N ALA A 61 -7.39 -5.79 10.90
CA ALA A 61 -6.78 -4.47 10.77
C ALA A 61 -5.50 -4.55 9.93
N TYR A 62 -5.65 -4.74 8.62
CA TYR A 62 -4.55 -4.74 7.67
C TYR A 62 -4.97 -4.08 6.36
N LEU A 63 -3.97 -3.66 5.59
CA LEU A 63 -4.16 -3.16 4.24
C LEU A 63 -3.50 -4.09 3.24
N LEU A 64 -4.16 -4.28 2.10
CA LEU A 64 -3.58 -4.91 0.92
C LEU A 64 -3.61 -3.92 -0.23
N SER A 65 -2.47 -3.75 -0.89
CA SER A 65 -2.39 -3.04 -2.16
C SER A 65 -1.51 -3.81 -3.12
N GLN A 66 -1.82 -3.70 -4.40
CA GLN A 66 -0.82 -3.94 -5.43
C GLN A 66 0.00 -2.65 -5.56
N PHE A 67 1.32 -2.75 -5.46
CA PHE A 67 2.22 -1.66 -5.80
C PHE A 67 2.58 -1.79 -7.27
N GLU A 68 2.28 -0.73 -8.02
CA GLU A 68 2.80 -0.52 -9.35
C GLU A 68 3.61 0.77 -9.35
N PRO A 69 4.86 0.74 -9.86
CA PRO A 69 5.65 1.94 -10.09
C PRO A 69 4.86 2.96 -10.91
N ASP A 70 5.02 4.24 -10.58
CA ASP A 70 4.37 5.36 -11.28
C ASP A 70 2.83 5.29 -11.32
N GLN A 71 2.21 4.58 -10.37
CA GLN A 71 0.77 4.50 -10.22
C GLN A 71 0.33 4.84 -8.79
N PRO A 72 -0.89 5.36 -8.62
CA PRO A 72 -1.51 5.50 -7.30
C PRO A 72 -1.57 4.17 -6.54
N LEU A 73 -1.50 4.24 -5.21
CA LEU A 73 -1.78 3.08 -4.36
C LEU A 73 -3.29 2.93 -4.17
N PHE A 74 -3.78 1.70 -4.26
CA PHE A 74 -5.21 1.41 -4.14
C PHE A 74 -5.46 0.39 -3.03
N PHE A 75 -6.34 0.75 -2.10
CA PHE A 75 -6.76 -0.10 -1.00
C PHE A 75 -8.23 -0.48 -1.13
N GLY A 76 -8.46 -1.77 -1.35
CA GLY A 76 -9.79 -2.38 -1.31
C GLY A 76 -10.00 -3.18 -0.03
N PHE A 77 -11.24 -3.23 0.46
CA PHE A 77 -11.60 -4.00 1.66
C PHE A 77 -12.44 -5.23 1.29
N VAL A 78 -12.19 -6.34 1.99
CA VAL A 78 -12.87 -7.62 1.74
C VAL A 78 -14.26 -7.70 2.38
N SER A 79 -14.54 -6.85 3.37
CA SER A 79 -15.83 -6.74 4.07
C SER A 79 -15.95 -5.38 4.75
N GLY A 80 -17.16 -5.01 5.22
CA GLY A 80 -17.37 -3.79 5.99
C GLY A 80 -16.65 -3.81 7.35
N GLU A 81 -16.61 -4.96 8.04
CA GLU A 81 -15.86 -5.08 9.30
C GLU A 81 -14.36 -4.88 9.11
N HIS A 82 -13.82 -5.34 7.99
CA HIS A 82 -12.43 -5.10 7.60
C HIS A 82 -12.18 -3.62 7.28
N GLU A 83 -13.11 -2.98 6.58
CA GLU A 83 -13.07 -1.54 6.29
C GLU A 83 -13.03 -0.70 7.57
N ASP A 84 -13.96 -0.93 8.50
CA ASP A 84 -14.02 -0.21 9.78
C ASP A 84 -12.73 -0.37 10.59
N ALA A 85 -12.14 -1.57 10.59
CA ALA A 85 -10.91 -1.87 11.31
C ALA A 85 -9.65 -1.29 10.64
N ALA A 86 -9.61 -1.26 9.31
CA ALA A 86 -8.42 -0.89 8.53
C ALA A 86 -8.41 0.58 8.07
N ALA A 87 -9.55 1.28 8.09
CA ALA A 87 -9.63 2.69 7.68
C ALA A 87 -8.59 3.61 8.36
N PRO A 88 -8.32 3.50 9.69
CA PRO A 88 -7.29 4.33 10.32
C PRO A 88 -5.88 4.07 9.81
N LEU A 89 -5.62 2.89 9.22
CA LEU A 89 -4.32 2.57 8.64
C LEU A 89 -4.11 3.31 7.32
N VAL A 90 -5.16 3.55 6.54
CA VAL A 90 -5.07 4.25 5.23
C VAL A 90 -4.56 5.67 5.43
N GLU A 91 -5.11 6.41 6.40
CA GLU A 91 -4.65 7.76 6.74
C GLU A 91 -3.18 7.78 7.17
N ARG A 92 -2.75 6.76 7.92
CA ARG A 92 -1.37 6.62 8.36
C ARG A 92 -0.42 6.31 7.21
N VAL A 93 -0.84 5.48 6.25
CA VAL A 93 -0.08 5.24 5.01
C VAL A 93 0.05 6.53 4.21
N ALA A 94 -1.05 7.25 3.97
CA ALA A 94 -1.05 8.53 3.25
C ALA A 94 -0.04 9.51 3.86
N LYS A 95 -0.09 9.67 5.20
CA LYS A 95 0.84 10.52 5.94
C LYS A 95 2.30 10.03 5.89
N ALA A 96 2.53 8.72 5.95
CA ALA A 96 3.89 8.15 5.89
C ALA A 96 4.53 8.36 4.52
N LEU A 97 3.72 8.30 3.46
CA LEU A 97 4.19 8.43 2.08
C LEU A 97 4.15 9.87 1.56
N ASP A 98 3.49 10.78 2.29
CA ASP A 98 3.19 12.15 1.83
C ASP A 98 2.28 12.16 0.59
N TYR A 99 1.31 11.23 0.57
CA TYR A 99 0.32 11.10 -0.50
C TYR A 99 -1.00 11.74 -0.06
N GLU A 100 -1.76 12.26 -1.01
CA GLU A 100 -3.12 12.74 -0.80
C GLU A 100 -4.10 11.55 -0.81
N LEU A 101 -5.08 11.60 0.10
CA LEU A 101 -6.11 10.57 0.23
C LEU A 101 -7.35 10.97 -0.57
N GLU A 102 -7.76 10.11 -1.50
CA GLU A 102 -9.01 10.23 -2.25
C GLU A 102 -9.96 9.05 -1.96
N GLU A 103 -11.22 9.38 -1.68
CA GLU A 103 -12.32 8.41 -1.56
C GLU A 103 -12.96 8.17 -2.94
N LEU A 104 -13.15 6.89 -3.29
CA LEU A 104 -13.69 6.44 -4.59
C LEU A 104 -15.12 5.90 -4.52
#